data_AF-A0A7V6XNU6-F1
#
_entry.id   AF-A0A7V6XNU6-F1
#
_cell.length_a   1.000
_cell.length_b   1.000
_cell.length_c   1.000
_cell.angle_alpha   90.00
_cell.angle_beta   90.00
_cell.angle_gamma   90.00
#
_symmetry.space_group_name_H-M   'P 1'
#
loop_
_entity.id
_entity.type
_entity.pdbx_description
1 polymer ?
#
loop_
_entity_poly.entity_id
_entity_poly.type
_entity_poly.pdbx_seq_one_letter_code
_entity_poly.pdbx_strand_id
1 'polypeptide(L)'
;ISSIVPFVSHVDHTEHDVDVIVTEQGYADLRGLAPKERAPLIIEKCAHPLYRKQLHAYYNEALKRGGHTPHVLEKAFSWYTNLKEHGTMLEAKLSSKVASK
;
A
#
# COMPACT_ATOMS: atom_id res chain seq x y z
N ILE A 1 -5.54 -1.01 -11.42
CA ILE A 1 -4.34 -0.29 -10.92
C ILE A 1 -4.72 0.30 -9.58
N SER A 2 -3.86 0.25 -8.57
CA SER A 2 -4.12 0.83 -7.25
C SER A 2 -3.43 2.18 -7.12
N SER A 3 -4.10 3.15 -6.49
CA SER A 3 -3.50 4.44 -6.12
C SER A 3 -2.74 4.38 -4.80
N ILE A 4 -3.05 3.40 -3.94
CA ILE A 4 -2.28 3.11 -2.72
C ILE A 4 -1.37 1.92 -3.00
N VAL A 5 -0.06 2.10 -2.83
CA VAL A 5 0.99 1.14 -3.17
C VAL A 5 1.98 0.96 -2.02
N PRO A 6 2.77 -0.13 -2.00
CA PRO A 6 3.81 -0.33 -0.99
C PRO A 6 4.87 0.78 -0.94
N PHE A 7 5.26 1.30 -2.10
CA PHE A 7 6.19 2.41 -2.26
C PHE A 7 5.94 3.08 -3.61
N VAL A 8 5.97 4.41 -3.66
CA VAL A 8 5.69 5.16 -4.89
C VAL A 8 6.89 5.10 -5.84
N SER A 9 6.65 5.00 -7.15
CA SER A 9 7.71 4.98 -8.17
C SER A 9 8.43 6.32 -8.33
N HIS A 10 7.80 7.40 -7.89
CA HIS A 10 8.34 8.76 -7.86
C HIS A 10 7.76 9.49 -6.64
N VAL A 11 8.58 10.30 -5.97
CA VAL A 11 8.19 11.05 -4.77
C VAL A 11 8.25 12.54 -5.11
N ASP A 12 7.10 13.16 -5.29
CA ASP A 12 6.99 14.63 -5.40
C ASP A 12 6.83 15.29 -4.03
N HIS A 13 6.14 14.60 -3.11
CA HIS A 13 5.80 15.09 -1.77
C HIS A 13 6.16 14.02 -0.75
N THR A 14 6.95 14.40 0.25
CA THR A 14 7.41 13.49 1.30
C THR A 14 6.30 13.28 2.33
N GLU A 15 6.51 12.35 3.26
CA GLU A 15 5.60 12.13 4.38
C GLU A 15 5.44 13.38 5.28
N HIS A 16 6.43 14.28 5.26
CA HIS A 16 6.40 15.51 6.04
C HIS A 16 5.50 16.59 5.43
N ASP A 17 5.19 16.47 4.13
CA ASP A 17 4.43 17.49 3.38
C ASP A 17 2.95 17.11 3.23
N VAL A 18 2.56 15.89 3.63
CA VAL A 18 1.21 15.34 3.45
C VAL A 18 0.56 15.05 4.79
N ASP A 19 -0.45 15.85 5.15
CA ASP A 19 -1.22 15.69 6.38
C ASP A 19 -2.45 14.76 6.23
N VAL A 20 -3.14 14.80 5.09
CA VAL A 20 -4.41 14.07 4.91
C VAL A 20 -4.47 13.42 3.53
N ILE A 21 -4.96 12.18 3.48
CA ILE A 21 -5.25 11.46 2.24
C ILE A 21 -6.75 11.16 2.17
N VAL A 22 -7.37 11.36 1.00
CA VAL A 22 -8.80 11.11 0.77
C VAL A 22 -9.00 10.26 -0.48
N THR A 23 -9.86 9.25 -0.40
CA THR A 23 -10.33 8.45 -1.54
C THR A 23 -11.83 8.21 -1.42
N GLU A 24 -12.43 7.48 -2.36
CA GLU A 24 -13.84 7.06 -2.28
C GLU A 24 -14.12 6.09 -1.12
N GLN A 25 -13.08 5.49 -0.54
CA GLN A 25 -13.19 4.57 0.60
C GLN A 25 -13.26 5.29 1.96
N GLY A 26 -12.85 6.57 2.01
CA GLY A 26 -12.74 7.35 3.23
C GLY A 26 -11.56 8.30 3.23
N TYR A 27 -11.17 8.76 4.42
CA TYR A 27 -10.02 9.63 4.62
C TYR A 27 -9.12 9.16 5.76
N ALA A 28 -7.83 9.51 5.68
CA ALA A 28 -6.82 9.26 6.70
C ALA A 28 -6.16 10.59 7.08
N ASP A 29 -6.32 10.99 8.34
CA ASP A 29 -5.60 12.10 8.96
C ASP A 29 -4.29 11.56 9.56
N LEU A 30 -3.16 12.09 9.10
CA LEU A 30 -1.83 11.58 9.36
C LEU A 30 -1.04 12.44 10.36
N ARG A 31 -1.63 13.54 10.83
CA ARG A 31 -0.97 14.49 11.73
C ARG A 31 -0.60 13.82 13.05
N GLY A 32 0.63 14.01 13.49
CA GLY A 32 1.15 13.47 14.76
C GLY A 32 1.39 11.96 14.78
N LEU A 33 1.22 11.26 13.65
CA LEU A 33 1.41 9.81 13.55
C LEU A 33 2.82 9.46 13.06
N ALA A 34 3.45 8.46 13.69
CA ALA A 34 4.68 7.86 13.19
C ALA A 34 4.42 7.08 11.88
N PRO A 35 5.43 6.84 11.02
CA PRO A 35 5.25 6.09 9.76
C PRO A 35 4.56 4.73 9.95
N LYS A 36 4.86 4.03 11.05
CA LYS A 36 4.22 2.75 11.39
C LYS A 36 2.74 2.86 11.73
N GLU A 37 2.28 4.02 12.21
CA GLU A 37 0.86 4.28 12.52
C GLU A 37 0.12 4.79 11.28
N ARG A 38 0.79 5.56 10.42
CA ARG A 38 0.25 6.06 9.16
C ARG A 38 -0.14 4.93 8.21
N ALA A 39 0.74 3.95 8.02
CA ALA A 39 0.54 2.85 7.07
C ALA A 39 -0.79 2.07 7.28
N PRO A 40 -1.09 1.49 8.46
CA PRO A 40 -2.34 0.76 8.66
C PRO A 40 -3.58 1.67 8.53
N LEU A 41 -3.48 2.94 8.95
CA LEU A 41 -4.58 3.89 8.80
C LEU A 41 -4.92 4.16 7.33
N ILE A 42 -3.90 4.41 6.49
CA ILE A 42 -4.06 4.61 5.05
C ILE A 42 -4.63 3.33 4.40
N ILE A 43 -4.13 2.16 4.77
CA ILE A 43 -4.62 0.88 4.22
C ILE A 43 -6.10 0.68 4.54
N GLU A 44 -6.52 0.92 5.78
CA GLU A 44 -7.90 0.68 6.19
C GLU A 44 -8.89 1.73 5.67
N LYS A 45 -8.49 3.00 5.63
CA LYS A 45 -9.40 4.11 5.32
C LYS A 45 -9.38 4.52 3.85
N CYS A 46 -8.26 4.35 3.15
CA CYS A 46 -8.09 4.91 1.81
C CYS A 46 -7.89 3.85 0.72
N ALA A 47 -7.32 2.68 1.04
CA ALA A 47 -7.08 1.67 0.00
C ALA A 47 -8.36 0.95 -0.41
N HIS A 48 -8.49 0.69 -1.71
CA HIS A 48 -9.60 -0.07 -2.27
C HIS A 48 -9.63 -1.51 -1.69
N PRO A 49 -10.82 -2.08 -1.33
CA PRO A 49 -10.94 -3.37 -0.66
C PRO A 49 -10.19 -4.52 -1.33
N LEU A 50 -10.14 -4.54 -2.66
CA LEU A 50 -9.38 -5.54 -3.45
C LEU A 50 -7.89 -5.59 -3.12
N TYR A 51 -7.28 -4.46 -2.73
CA TYR A 51 -5.84 -4.34 -2.51
C TYR A 51 -5.43 -4.34 -1.04
N ARG A 52 -6.36 -4.14 -0.09
CA ARG A 52 -6.06 -4.06 1.37
C ARG A 52 -5.29 -5.28 1.87
N LYS A 53 -5.72 -6.48 1.50
CA LYS A 53 -5.06 -7.71 1.92
C LYS A 53 -3.61 -7.82 1.40
N GLN A 54 -3.36 -7.36 0.18
CA GLN A 54 -2.03 -7.35 -0.43
C GLN A 54 -1.12 -6.32 0.25
N LEU A 55 -1.65 -5.14 0.58
CA LEU A 55 -0.92 -4.10 1.33
C LEU A 55 -0.55 -4.58 2.74
N HIS A 56 -1.50 -5.20 3.46
CA HIS A 56 -1.23 -5.77 4.77
C HIS A 56 -0.20 -6.89 4.72
N ALA A 57 -0.22 -7.73 3.69
CA ALA A 57 0.81 -8.76 3.52
C ALA A 57 2.21 -8.14 3.39
N TYR A 58 2.35 -7.10 2.56
CA TYR A 58 3.60 -6.34 2.43
C TYR A 58 4.03 -5.70 3.75
N TYR A 59 3.12 -4.95 4.40
CA TYR A 59 3.42 -4.24 5.65
C TYR A 59 3.81 -5.19 6.78
N ASN A 60 3.10 -6.30 6.95
CA ASN A 60 3.40 -7.30 7.99
C ASN A 60 4.73 -8.02 7.74
N GLU A 61 5.10 -8.25 6.48
CA GLU A 61 6.44 -8.76 6.14
C GLU A 61 7.52 -7.72 6.45
N ALA A 62 7.27 -6.46 6.08
CA ALA A 62 8.19 -5.35 6.33
C ALA A 62 8.44 -5.12 7.83
N LEU A 63 7.41 -5.22 8.68
CA LEU A 63 7.54 -5.08 10.13
C LEU A 63 8.55 -6.06 10.74
N LYS A 64 8.67 -7.27 10.20
CA LYS A 64 9.65 -8.27 10.66
C LYS A 64 11.09 -7.87 10.39
N ARG A 65 11.34 -6.94 9.46
CA ARG A 65 12.66 -6.41 9.12
C ARG A 65 13.08 -5.25 10.02
N GLY A 66 12.16 -4.70 10.83
CA GLY A 66 12.42 -3.57 11.72
C GLY A 66 12.53 -2.23 10.99
N GLY A 67 13.20 -1.27 11.62
CA GLY A 67 13.37 0.10 11.11
C GLY A 67 12.25 1.07 11.51
N HIS A 68 12.48 2.36 11.28
CA HIS A 68 11.48 3.42 11.52
C HIS A 68 10.37 3.38 10.46
N THR A 69 10.77 3.32 9.19
CA THR A 69 9.89 3.13 8.02
C THR A 69 10.16 1.74 7.42
N PRO A 70 9.40 0.72 7.83
CA PRO A 70 9.69 -0.66 7.45
C PRO A 70 9.40 -0.92 5.97
N HIS A 71 10.35 -1.52 5.26
CA HIS A 71 10.19 -1.91 3.86
C HIS A 71 10.74 -3.30 3.56
N VAL A 72 10.14 -3.96 2.57
CA VAL A 72 10.71 -5.09 1.84
C VAL A 72 11.23 -4.54 0.51
N LEU A 73 12.51 -4.17 0.46
CA LEU A 73 13.09 -3.44 -0.68
C LEU A 73 13.02 -4.26 -1.98
N GLU A 74 13.21 -5.58 -1.90
CA GLU A 74 13.16 -6.47 -3.06
C GLU A 74 11.75 -6.56 -3.67
N LYS A 75 10.72 -6.11 -2.95
CA LYS A 75 9.31 -6.14 -3.38
C LYS A 75 8.67 -4.77 -3.49
N ALA A 76 9.39 -3.69 -3.16
CA ALA A 76 8.81 -2.34 -3.04
C ALA A 76 8.10 -1.89 -4.33
N PHE A 77 8.65 -2.23 -5.50
CA PHE A 77 8.10 -1.89 -6.81
C PHE A 77 7.41 -3.05 -7.53
N SER A 78 7.20 -4.19 -6.85
CA SER A 78 6.67 -5.42 -7.47
C SER A 78 5.29 -5.24 -8.11
N TRP A 79 4.47 -4.31 -7.62
CA TRP A 79 3.15 -4.03 -8.18
C TRP A 79 3.23 -3.40 -9.57
N TYR A 80 4.19 -2.50 -9.79
CA TYR A 80 4.43 -1.89 -11.09
C TYR A 80 4.96 -2.93 -12.09
N THR A 81 5.87 -3.81 -11.63
CA THR A 81 6.36 -4.95 -12.43
C THR A 81 5.20 -5.87 -12.83
N ASN A 82 4.35 -6.25 -11.88
CA ASN A 82 3.17 -7.09 -12.12
C ASN A 82 2.20 -6.43 -13.12
N LEU A 83 2.00 -5.11 -13.02
CA LEU A 83 1.18 -4.37 -13.98
C LEU A 83 1.77 -4.44 -15.39
N LYS A 84 3.09 -4.26 -15.54
CA LYS A 84 3.79 -4.32 -16.82
C LYS A 84 3.72 -5.71 -17.45
N GLU A 85 3.88 -6.75 -16.65
CA GLU A 85 3.99 -8.15 -17.12
C GLU A 85 2.62 -8.80 -17.33
N HIS A 86 1.63 -8.46 -16.50
CA HIS A 86 0.36 -9.17 -16.42
C HIS A 86 -0.87 -8.27 -16.61
N GLY A 87 -0.69 -6.97 -16.86
CA GLY A 87 -1.79 -6.01 -17.03
C GLY A 87 -2.57 -5.69 -15.76
N THR A 88 -2.11 -6.16 -14.58
CA THR A 88 -2.77 -5.91 -13.29
C THR A 88 -1.77 -5.78 -12.16
N MET A 89 -2.09 -4.96 -11.15
CA MET A 89 -1.31 -4.89 -9.90
C MET A 89 -1.71 -5.96 -8.87
N LEU A 90 -2.86 -6.62 -9.07
CA LEU A 90 -3.37 -7.62 -8.13
C LEU A 90 -2.56 -8.91 -8.26
N GLU A 91 -2.06 -9.44 -7.15
CA GLU A 91 -1.34 -10.71 -7.14
C GLU A 91 -2.26 -11.86 -7.56
N ALA A 92 -1.75 -12.78 -8.39
CA ALA A 92 -2.49 -13.93 -8.89
C ALA A 92 -3.09 -14.82 -7.76
N LYS A 93 -2.42 -14.90 -6.61
CA LYS A 93 -2.91 -15.64 -5.42
C LYS A 93 -4.17 -15.01 -4.81
N LEU A 94 -4.43 -13.73 -5.09
CA LEU A 94 -5.56 -12.97 -4.57
C LEU A 94 -6.64 -12.74 -5.64
N SER A 95 -6.30 -12.74 -6.93
CA SER A 95 -7.26 -12.62 -8.03
C SER A 95 -8.23 -13.80 -8.12
N SER A 96 -7.75 -15.02 -7.86
CA SER A 96 -8.57 -16.25 -7.91
C SER A 96 -9.70 -16.30 -6.89
N LYS A 97 -9.62 -15.51 -5.80
CA LYS A 97 -10.69 -15.41 -4.80
C LYS A 97 -11.75 -14.34 -5.11
N VAL A 98 -11.44 -13.41 -6.02
CA VAL A 98 -12.35 -12.33 -6.42
C VAL A 98 -13.27 -12.77 -7.55
N ALA A 99 -12.80 -13.67 -8.43
CA ALA A 99 -13.59 -14.21 -9.53
C ALA A 99 -14.63 -15.28 -9.10
N SER A 100 -14.61 -15.73 -7.84
CA SER A 100 -15.54 -16.73 -7.29
C SER A 100 -16.68 -16.12 -6.45
N LYS A 101 -16.98 -14.83 -6.62
CA LYS A 101 -18.16 -14.18 -6.02
C LYS A 101 -19.02 -13.53 -7.08
#